data_AF-A0A6L6R838-F1
#
_entry.id   AF-A0A6L6R838-F1
#
_cell.length_a   1.000
_cell.length_b   1.000
_cell.length_c   1.000
_cell.angle_alpha   90.00
_cell.angle_beta   90.00
_cell.angle_gamma   90.00
#
_symmetry.space_group_name_H-M   'P 1'
#
loop_
_entity.id
_entity.type
_entity.pdbx_description
1 polymer ?
#
loop_
_entity_poly.entity_id
_entity_poly.type
_entity_poly.pdbx_seq_one_letter_code
_entity_poly.pdbx_strand_id
1 'polypeptide(L)'
;MNTAAITFLVFAIVLAIFGTLFAALGMSNERAYWSQRDTHGDPRRDATRFSAIVKQTWHFAAGEYRAPLRVAAIGVVLWWVAIACLVIAVILEVTST
;
A
#
# COMPACT_ATOMS: atom_id res chain seq x y z
N MET A 1 12.44 1.24 -25.83
CA MET A 1 11.83 0.37 -24.82
C MET A 1 11.74 -1.09 -25.23
N ASN A 2 12.61 -1.90 -24.63
CA ASN A 2 12.56 -3.37 -24.75
C ASN A 2 11.30 -3.94 -24.05
N THR A 3 10.73 -5.03 -24.57
CA THR A 3 9.60 -5.78 -24.02
C THR A 3 9.72 -6.04 -22.52
N ALA A 4 10.91 -6.36 -22.04
CA ALA A 4 11.16 -6.56 -20.61
C ALA A 4 10.93 -5.27 -19.79
N ALA A 5 11.47 -4.13 -20.23
CA ALA A 5 11.28 -2.84 -19.57
C ALA A 5 9.79 -2.41 -19.58
N ILE A 6 9.08 -2.64 -20.68
CA ILE A 6 7.63 -2.37 -20.80
C ILE A 6 6.85 -3.22 -19.79
N THR A 7 7.19 -4.51 -19.66
CA THR A 7 6.50 -5.43 -18.75
C THR A 7 6.63 -4.97 -17.29
N PHE A 8 7.84 -4.61 -16.86
CA PHE A 8 8.07 -4.09 -15.50
C PHE A 8 7.40 -2.73 -15.28
N LEU A 9 7.33 -1.87 -16.29
CA LEU A 9 6.59 -0.62 -16.21
C LEU A 9 5.09 -0.85 -16.01
N VAL A 10 4.48 -1.77 -16.76
CA VAL A 10 3.07 -2.14 -16.61
C VAL A 10 2.81 -2.70 -15.21
N PHE A 11 3.66 -3.60 -14.71
CA PHE A 11 3.53 -4.10 -13.34
C PHE A 11 3.64 -2.98 -12.30
N ALA A 12 4.57 -2.05 -12.45
CA ALA A 12 4.69 -0.90 -11.55
C ALA A 12 3.38 -0.09 -11.49
N ILE A 13 2.79 0.22 -12.65
CA ILE A 13 1.54 0.99 -12.73
C ILE A 13 0.39 0.22 -12.06
N VAL A 14 0.20 -1.05 -12.41
CA VAL A 14 -0.89 -1.87 -11.86
C VAL A 14 -0.75 -2.00 -10.35
N LEU A 15 0.44 -2.33 -9.85
CA LEU A 15 0.71 -2.44 -8.41
C LEU A 15 0.50 -1.11 -7.68
N ALA A 16 0.87 0.02 -8.29
CA ALA A 16 0.61 1.34 -7.70
C ALA A 16 -0.90 1.63 -7.57
N ILE A 17 -1.70 1.27 -8.57
CA ILE A 17 -3.16 1.42 -8.54
C ILE A 17 -3.77 0.54 -7.44
N PHE A 18 -3.46 -0.76 -7.46
CA PHE A 18 -3.98 -1.70 -6.45
C PHE A 18 -3.51 -1.33 -5.03
N GLY A 19 -2.26 -0.92 -4.88
CA GLY A 19 -1.71 -0.44 -3.61
C GLY A 19 -2.48 0.75 -3.06
N THR A 20 -2.83 1.69 -3.94
CA THR A 20 -3.62 2.88 -3.57
C THR A 20 -5.04 2.51 -3.15
N LEU A 21 -5.69 1.64 -3.91
CA LEU A 21 -7.04 1.15 -3.57
C LEU A 21 -7.04 0.42 -2.23
N PHE A 22 -6.07 -0.46 -1.97
CA PHE A 22 -6.00 -1.22 -0.72
C PHE A 22 -5.66 -0.34 0.47
N ALA A 23 -4.73 0.61 0.31
CA ALA A 23 -4.43 1.61 1.33
C ALA A 23 -5.67 2.44 1.69
N ALA A 24 -6.39 2.94 0.68
CA ALA A 24 -7.60 3.74 0.88
C ALA A 24 -8.74 2.93 1.54
N LEU A 25 -9.00 1.72 1.04
CA LEU A 25 -10.02 0.82 1.59
C LEU A 25 -9.70 0.41 3.03
N GLY A 26 -8.45 0.02 3.32
CA GLY A 26 -8.03 -0.36 4.65
C GLY A 26 -8.17 0.79 5.65
N MET A 27 -7.81 2.02 5.27
CA MET A 27 -7.99 3.21 6.09
C MET A 27 -9.45 3.59 6.31
N SER A 28 -10.29 3.46 5.27
CA SER A 28 -11.74 3.68 5.37
C SER A 28 -12.37 2.69 6.34
N ASN A 29 -12.03 1.41 6.21
CA ASN A 29 -12.55 0.34 7.05
C ASN A 29 -12.04 0.42 8.49
N GLU A 30 -10.80 0.87 8.71
CA GLU A 30 -10.27 1.11 10.06
C GLU A 30 -11.07 2.22 10.75
N ARG A 31 -11.39 3.32 10.06
CA ARG A 31 -12.24 4.38 10.61
C ARG A 31 -13.65 3.89 10.88
N ALA A 32 -14.22 3.10 9.97
CA ALA A 32 -15.55 2.52 10.15
C ALA A 32 -15.60 1.59 11.37
N TYR A 33 -14.56 0.78 11.57
CA TYR A 33 -14.41 -0.07 12.76
C TYR A 33 -14.45 0.75 14.05
N TRP A 34 -13.71 1.87 14.11
CA TRP A 34 -13.70 2.74 15.29
C TRP A 34 -15.02 3.47 15.49
N SER A 35 -15.69 3.92 14.42
CA SER A 35 -17.02 4.55 14.54
C SER A 35 -18.12 3.61 15.05
N GLN A 36 -17.97 2.30 14.82
CA GLN A 36 -18.89 1.30 15.35
C GLN A 36 -18.58 0.93 16.79
N ARG A 37 -17.30 1.00 17.18
CA ARG A 37 -16.84 0.63 18.52
C ARG A 37 -17.07 1.74 19.55
N ASP A 38 -16.89 2.99 19.16
CA ASP A 38 -17.18 4.16 19.98
C ASP A 38 -17.95 5.20 19.16
N THR A 39 -19.27 5.16 19.27
CA THR A 39 -20.20 6.04 18.56
C THR A 39 -20.15 7.49 19.04
N HIS A 40 -19.55 7.75 20.21
CA HIS A 40 -19.41 9.09 20.77
C HIS A 40 -17.97 9.65 20.65
N GLY A 41 -16.98 8.79 20.40
CA GLY A 41 -15.59 9.14 20.13
C GLY A 41 -15.35 9.74 18.74
N ASP A 42 -14.12 10.23 18.50
CA ASP A 42 -13.68 10.68 17.17
C ASP A 42 -12.89 9.56 16.47
N PRO A 43 -13.48 8.87 15.49
CA PRO A 43 -12.83 7.74 14.82
C PRO A 43 -11.54 8.13 14.10
N ARG A 44 -11.37 9.41 13.73
CA ARG A 44 -10.14 9.88 13.07
C ARG A 44 -8.97 9.98 14.03
N ARG A 45 -9.25 10.17 15.32
CA ARG A 45 -8.24 10.25 16.37
C ARG A 45 -7.84 8.87 16.87
N ASP A 46 -8.81 7.97 16.98
CA ASP A 46 -8.62 6.62 17.52
C ASP A 46 -8.15 5.62 16.46
N ALA A 47 -8.47 5.84 15.19
CA ALA A 47 -7.91 5.08 14.09
C ALA A 47 -6.39 5.27 14.00
N THR A 48 -5.71 4.16 13.73
CA THR A 48 -4.27 4.18 13.47
C THR A 48 -3.97 5.11 12.30
N ARG A 49 -3.05 6.06 12.50
CA ARG A 49 -2.68 7.02 11.45
C ARG A 49 -1.96 6.31 10.31
N PHE A 50 -2.23 6.76 9.08
CA PHE A 50 -1.57 6.23 7.89
C PHE A 50 -0.03 6.34 7.97
N SER A 51 0.49 7.40 8.58
CA SER A 51 1.94 7.57 8.78
C SER A 51 2.58 6.50 9.66
N ALA A 52 1.85 5.94 10.64
CA ALA A 52 2.33 4.82 11.43
C ALA A 52 2.38 3.55 10.58
N ILE A 53 1.37 3.34 9.73
CA ILE A 53 1.30 2.20 8.80
C ILE A 53 2.48 2.23 7.83
N VAL A 54 2.81 3.40 7.27
CA VAL A 54 3.97 3.53 6.36
C VAL A 54 5.30 3.27 7.08
N LYS A 55 5.47 3.73 8.33
CA LYS A 55 6.70 3.51 9.10
C LYS A 55 6.91 2.06 9.52
N GLN A 56 5.82 1.35 9.82
CA GLN A 56 5.85 -0.01 10.35
C GLN A 56 5.12 -0.99 9.43
N THR A 57 5.19 -0.77 8.12
CA THR A 57 4.37 -1.50 7.13
C THR A 57 4.54 -3.00 7.26
N TRP A 58 5.78 -3.50 7.34
CA TRP A 58 6.04 -4.93 7.48
C TRP A 58 5.48 -5.51 8.77
N HIS A 59 5.55 -4.76 9.87
CA HIS A 59 5.01 -5.19 11.14
C HIS A 59 3.47 -5.32 11.08
N PHE A 60 2.80 -4.35 10.46
CA PHE A 60 1.34 -4.38 10.30
C PHE A 60 0.86 -5.38 9.25
N ALA A 61 1.62 -5.61 8.18
CA ALA A 61 1.25 -6.56 7.14
C ALA A 61 1.42 -8.02 7.60
N ALA A 62 2.50 -8.32 8.33
CA ALA A 62 2.83 -9.68 8.76
C ALA A 62 2.31 -10.04 10.17
N GLY A 63 1.95 -9.07 11.00
CA GLY A 63 1.43 -9.30 12.35
C GLY A 63 -0.06 -9.65 12.40
N GLU A 64 -0.51 -10.13 13.56
CA GLU A 64 -1.93 -10.38 13.87
C GLU A 64 -2.66 -9.09 14.23
N TYR A 65 -2.72 -8.17 13.28
CA TYR A 65 -3.45 -6.91 13.41
C TYR A 65 -4.88 -7.02 12.88
N ARG A 66 -5.70 -6.01 13.22
CA ARG A 66 -7.06 -5.87 12.68
C ARG A 66 -7.03 -5.96 11.15
N ALA A 67 -7.97 -6.70 10.58
CA ALA A 67 -8.03 -6.93 9.14
C ALA A 67 -7.98 -5.63 8.30
N PRO A 68 -8.70 -4.54 8.63
CA PRO A 68 -8.59 -3.27 7.91
C PRO A 68 -7.16 -2.69 7.88
N LEU A 69 -6.46 -2.78 9.02
CA LEU A 69 -5.10 -2.28 9.18
C LEU A 69 -4.10 -3.09 8.34
N ARG A 70 -4.27 -4.42 8.31
CA ARG A 70 -3.47 -5.32 7.47
C ARG A 70 -3.66 -5.03 5.99
N VAL A 71 -4.91 -4.80 5.55
CA VAL A 71 -5.22 -4.43 4.16
C VAL A 71 -4.55 -3.10 3.79
N ALA A 72 -4.61 -2.10 4.68
CA ALA A 72 -3.91 -0.83 4.45
C ALA A 72 -2.39 -1.03 4.34
N ALA A 73 -1.80 -1.85 5.20
CA ALA A 73 -0.37 -2.16 5.17
C ALA A 73 0.02 -2.92 3.90
N ILE A 74 -0.77 -3.90 3.45
CA ILE A 74 -0.56 -4.59 2.17
C ILE A 74 -0.58 -3.59 1.01
N GLY A 75 -1.48 -2.61 1.04
CA GLY A 75 -1.49 -1.52 0.04
C GLY A 75 -0.16 -0.77 -0.04
N VAL A 76 0.45 -0.45 1.12
CA VAL A 76 1.78 0.17 1.17
C VAL A 76 2.89 -0.78 0.72
N VAL A 77 2.80 -2.08 1.01
CA VAL A 77 3.74 -3.08 0.47
C VAL A 77 3.70 -3.08 -1.06
N LEU A 78 2.50 -3.05 -1.66
CA LEU A 78 2.35 -2.99 -3.11
C LEU A 78 2.99 -1.75 -3.71
N TRP A 79 2.97 -0.60 -3.02
CA TRP A 79 3.72 0.58 -3.46
C TRP A 79 5.23 0.36 -3.46
N TRP A 80 5.78 -0.29 -2.44
CA TRP A 80 7.21 -0.64 -2.43
C TRP A 80 7.59 -1.58 -3.57
N VAL A 81 6.75 -2.58 -3.86
CA VAL A 81 6.97 -3.48 -5.00
C VAL A 81 6.82 -2.71 -6.33
N ALA A 82 5.86 -1.79 -6.44
CA ALA A 82 5.69 -0.95 -7.63
C ALA A 82 6.94 -0.09 -7.90
N ILE A 83 7.50 0.52 -6.86
CA ILE A 83 8.75 1.29 -6.95
C ILE A 83 9.90 0.38 -7.41
N ALA A 84 10.02 -0.82 -6.84
CA ALA A 84 11.05 -1.78 -7.27
C ALA A 84 10.90 -2.17 -8.75
N CYS A 85 9.68 -2.44 -9.21
CA CYS A 85 9.41 -2.71 -10.63
C CYS A 85 9.76 -1.51 -11.52
N LEU A 86 9.46 -0.28 -11.08
CA LEU A 86 9.79 0.94 -11.82
C LEU A 86 11.32 1.11 -11.94
N VAL A 87 12.06 0.91 -10.85
CA VAL A 87 13.53 0.97 -10.84
C VAL A 87 14.11 -0.06 -11.80
N ILE A 88 13.61 -1.30 -11.78
CA ILE A 88 14.05 -2.36 -12.69
C ILE A 88 13.74 -1.97 -14.15
N ALA A 89 12.56 -1.44 -14.44
CA ALA A 89 12.19 -0.99 -15.78
C ALA A 89 13.17 0.06 -16.33
N VAL A 90 13.55 1.04 -15.49
CA VAL A 90 14.52 2.09 -15.84
C VAL A 90 15.92 1.49 -16.08
N ILE A 91 16.39 0.60 -15.20
CA ILE A 91 17.69 -0.07 -15.37
C ILE A 91 17.73 -0.87 -16.68
N LEU A 92 16.68 -1.64 -16.96
CA LEU A 92 16.59 -2.43 -18.19
C LEU A 92 16.57 -1.55 -19.44
N GLU A 93 15.91 -0.40 -19.38
CA GLU A 93 15.91 0.53 -20.50
C GLU A 93 17.30 1.07 -20.78
N VAL A 94 17.95 1.64 -19.75
CA VAL A 94 19.27 2.27 -19.87
C VAL A 94 20.37 1.27 -20.24
N THR A 95 20.26 0.01 -19.83
CA THR A 95 21.24 -1.03 -20.18
C THR A 95 21.02 -1.64 -21.57
N SER A 96 19.85 -1.41 -22.17
CA SER A 96 19.50 -1.92 -23.50
C SER A 96 19.71 -0.92 -24.64
N THR A 97 20.04 0.34 -24.31
CA THR A 97 20.47 1.40 -25.23
C THR A 97 21.98 1.44 -25.38
#